data_AF-A0A1Q8Y9A5-F1
#
_entry.id   AF-A0A1Q8Y9A5-F1
#
_cell.length_a   1.000
_cell.length_b   1.000
_cell.length_c   1.000
_cell.angle_alpha   90.00
_cell.angle_beta   90.00
_cell.angle_gamma   90.00
#
_symmetry.space_group_name_H-M   'P 1'
#
loop_
_entity.id
_entity.type
_entity.pdbx_description
1 polymer ?
#
loop_
_entity_poly.entity_id
_entity_poly.type
_entity_poly.pdbx_seq_one_letter_code
_entity_poly.pdbx_strand_id
1 'polypeptide(L)'
;MKAVKCLYCGAAAELKDAFVIYRRLGLGHVYMCSGDCDAYVGVHEGTTKPKGSLANRELRELRQRVHAVFDPIWKQGGYERSELYEAAAKALGIAEFHVGEMRESEAKLFLSHGDALVKNMMAQVDASREAAIASTAGTNIVNVLRYLFVTSQRMPVKVLSYSRYRGHADTFRCACAAGFIRRFKAKETNREFVALTPLGEVALDLRSAVR
;
A
#
# COMPACT_ATOMS: atom_id res chain seq x y z
N MET A 1 18.27 19.20 7.32
CA MET A 1 17.50 17.96 7.63
C MET A 1 17.12 17.98 9.10
N LYS A 2 15.90 17.55 9.46
CA LYS A 2 15.45 17.48 10.84
C LYS A 2 16.16 16.31 11.52
N ALA A 3 16.75 16.53 12.69
CA ALA A 3 17.42 15.47 13.45
C ALA A 3 16.41 14.39 13.85
N VAL A 4 16.72 13.12 13.55
CA VAL A 4 15.93 11.98 14.04
C VAL A 4 16.27 11.80 15.51
N LYS A 5 15.27 11.92 16.39
CA LYS A 5 15.43 11.79 17.84
C LYS A 5 14.74 10.54 18.35
N CYS A 6 15.36 9.91 19.35
CA CYS A 6 14.81 8.76 20.03
C CYS A 6 13.69 9.17 21.00
N LEU A 7 12.54 8.53 20.89
CA LEU A 7 11.41 8.77 21.80
C LEU A 7 11.61 8.12 23.18
N TYR A 8 12.54 7.17 23.30
CA TYR A 8 12.82 6.46 24.55
C TYR A 8 13.79 7.22 25.45
N CYS A 9 14.93 7.65 24.92
CA CYS A 9 16.00 8.28 25.70
C CYS A 9 16.32 9.73 25.29
N GLY A 10 15.65 10.29 24.28
CA GLY A 10 15.86 11.65 23.79
C GLY A 10 17.15 11.87 22.98
N ALA A 11 18.04 10.88 22.92
CA ALA A 11 19.28 10.96 22.16
C ALA A 11 19.05 11.07 20.65
N ALA A 12 20.07 11.59 19.94
CA ALA A 12 20.06 11.65 18.49
C ALA A 12 20.22 10.26 17.85
N ALA A 13 19.80 10.14 16.59
CA ALA A 13 20.05 8.96 15.77
C ALA A 13 21.16 9.24 14.76
N GLU A 14 22.05 8.26 14.59
CA GLU A 14 23.13 8.27 13.61
C GLU A 14 22.75 7.39 12.42
N LEU A 15 23.06 7.85 11.21
CA LEU A 15 22.90 7.04 10.01
C LEU A 15 24.04 6.04 9.92
N LYS A 16 23.72 4.74 9.93
CA LYS A 16 24.68 3.63 9.87
C LYS A 16 24.31 2.65 8.78
N ASP A 17 25.30 1.90 8.31
CA ASP A 17 25.04 0.76 7.43
C ASP A 17 24.25 -0.31 8.20
N ALA A 18 23.20 -0.85 7.58
CA ALA A 18 22.34 -1.88 8.15
C ALA A 18 23.11 -3.17 8.50
N PHE A 19 24.30 -3.39 7.93
CA PHE A 19 25.23 -4.46 8.26
C PHE A 19 25.58 -4.51 9.74
N VAL A 20 25.61 -3.37 10.44
CA VAL A 20 25.90 -3.32 11.90
C VAL A 20 24.92 -4.18 12.69
N ILE A 21 23.66 -4.25 12.23
CA ILE A 21 22.58 -4.97 12.90
C ILE A 21 22.43 -6.37 12.31
N TYR A 22 22.28 -6.46 10.99
CA TYR A 22 21.87 -7.71 10.34
C TYR A 22 23.02 -8.57 9.86
N ARG A 23 24.28 -8.08 9.92
CA ARG A 23 25.48 -8.77 9.43
C ARG A 23 25.35 -9.30 7.99
N ARG A 24 24.57 -8.59 7.17
CA ARG A 24 24.29 -8.93 5.77
C ARG A 24 24.48 -7.70 4.90
N LEU A 25 25.24 -7.86 3.83
CA LEU A 25 25.54 -6.79 2.87
C LEU A 25 24.31 -6.43 2.03
N GLY A 26 24.27 -5.17 1.55
CA GLY A 26 23.27 -4.72 0.59
C GLY A 26 21.89 -4.41 1.17
N LEU A 27 21.75 -4.28 2.50
CA LEU A 27 20.48 -3.94 3.15
C LEU A 27 20.22 -2.43 3.28
N GLY A 28 21.16 -1.60 2.81
CA GLY A 28 21.07 -0.15 2.86
C GLY A 28 21.43 0.42 4.23
N HIS A 29 20.76 1.51 4.61
CA HIS A 29 21.07 2.25 5.83
C HIS A 29 19.93 2.19 6.87
N VAL A 30 20.32 2.40 8.12
CA VAL A 30 19.43 2.54 9.28
C VAL A 30 19.81 3.82 10.03
N TYR A 31 18.82 4.48 10.62
CA TYR A 31 19.08 5.39 11.73
C TYR A 31 19.10 4.57 13.01
N MET A 32 20.21 4.63 13.75
CA MET A 32 20.39 3.94 15.02
C MET A 32 20.58 4.98 16.13
N CYS A 33 19.84 4.82 17.24
CA CYS A 33 20.01 5.68 18.40
C CYS A 33 21.44 5.61 18.94
N SER A 34 22.01 6.75 19.34
CA SER A 34 23.34 6.80 19.97
C SER A 34 23.34 6.44 21.45
N GLY A 35 22.17 6.33 22.08
CA GLY A 35 22.01 5.88 23.47
C GLY A 35 21.73 4.37 23.59
N ASP A 36 21.73 3.87 24.82
CA ASP A 36 21.61 2.43 25.14
C ASP A 36 20.14 1.95 25.25
N CYS A 37 19.37 2.15 24.18
CA CYS A 37 17.94 1.77 24.13
C CYS A 37 17.61 0.78 23.01
N ASP A 38 18.63 0.30 22.29
CA ASP A 38 18.51 -0.58 21.12
C ASP A 38 17.44 -0.10 20.12
N ALA A 39 17.27 1.22 19.94
CA ALA A 39 16.27 1.77 19.04
C ALA A 39 16.88 2.08 17.67
N TYR A 40 16.27 1.58 16.60
CA TYR A 40 16.68 1.88 15.22
C TYR A 40 15.49 1.86 14.26
N VAL A 41 15.68 2.45 13.07
CA VAL A 41 14.70 2.41 11.97
C VAL A 41 15.41 2.37 10.62
N GLY A 42 14.87 1.58 9.69
CA GLY A 42 15.38 1.51 8.32
C GLY A 42 15.12 2.78 7.53
N VAL A 43 15.90 2.96 6.47
CA VAL A 43 15.79 4.11 5.56
C VAL A 43 15.26 3.64 4.19
N HIS A 44 14.51 4.50 3.50
CA HIS A 44 14.11 4.23 2.12
C HIS A 44 15.34 4.24 1.19
N GLU A 45 15.44 3.23 0.32
CA GLU A 45 16.57 3.06 -0.60
C GLU A 45 16.81 4.31 -1.46
N GLY A 46 18.08 4.69 -1.63
CA GLY A 46 18.48 5.88 -2.39
C GLY A 46 18.13 7.21 -1.70
N THR A 47 17.65 7.20 -0.46
CA THR A 47 17.27 8.40 0.29
C THR A 47 17.85 8.38 1.71
N THR A 48 17.60 9.44 2.46
CA THR A 48 17.80 9.53 3.92
C THR A 48 16.48 9.63 4.68
N LYS A 49 15.35 9.29 4.04
CA LYS A 49 14.03 9.34 4.67
C LYS A 49 13.83 8.07 5.52
N PRO A 50 13.58 8.17 6.83
CA PRO A 50 13.30 7.00 7.66
C PRO A 50 11.96 6.38 7.26
N LYS A 51 11.85 5.05 7.41
CA LYS A 51 10.62 4.28 7.17
C LYS A 51 9.57 4.41 8.28
N GLY A 52 9.89 5.17 9.33
CA GLY A 52 9.06 5.35 10.51
C GLY A 52 9.82 6.00 11.66
N SER A 53 9.27 5.95 12.86
CA SER A 53 9.98 6.31 14.09
C SER A 53 10.94 5.21 14.54
N LEU A 54 11.99 5.62 15.28
CA LEU A 54 12.90 4.71 15.98
C LEU A 54 12.09 3.76 16.87
N ALA A 55 12.36 2.47 16.74
CA ALA A 55 11.69 1.43 17.51
C ALA A 55 12.75 0.58 18.20
N ASN A 56 12.56 0.30 19.49
CA ASN A 56 13.34 -0.71 20.23
C ASN A 56 12.94 -2.13 19.78
N ARG A 57 13.58 -3.16 20.35
CA ARG A 57 13.27 -4.56 20.00
C ARG A 57 11.78 -4.90 20.14
N GLU A 58 11.16 -4.56 21.26
CA GLU A 58 9.74 -4.88 21.51
C GLU A 58 8.84 -4.25 20.45
N LEU A 59 9.01 -2.95 20.17
CA LEU A 59 8.17 -2.26 19.19
C LEU A 59 8.40 -2.78 17.77
N ARG A 60 9.64 -3.15 17.42
CA ARG A 60 9.92 -3.77 16.12
C ARG A 60 9.18 -5.09 15.96
N GLU A 61 9.17 -5.95 16.99
CA GLU A 61 8.44 -7.21 16.97
C GLU A 61 6.92 -7.00 16.89
N LEU A 62 6.38 -6.04 17.64
CA LEU A 62 4.96 -5.69 17.57
C LEU A 62 4.57 -5.18 16.17
N ARG A 63 5.33 -4.27 15.58
CA ARG A 63 5.10 -3.76 14.22
C ARG A 63 5.21 -4.87 13.17
N GLN A 64 6.14 -5.82 13.33
CA GLN A 64 6.23 -7.00 12.45
C GLN A 64 4.98 -7.87 12.54
N ARG A 65 4.44 -8.09 13.74
CA ARG A 65 3.18 -8.82 13.93
C ARG A 65 1.99 -8.09 13.32
N VAL A 66 1.91 -6.76 13.45
CA VAL A 66 0.88 -5.96 12.77
C VAL A 66 0.99 -6.13 11.25
N HIS A 67 2.21 -6.08 10.71
CA HIS A 67 2.44 -6.37 9.29
C HIS A 67 2.01 -7.79 8.89
N ALA A 68 2.25 -8.80 9.73
CA ALA A 68 1.83 -10.17 9.44
C ALA A 68 0.30 -10.32 9.32
N VAL A 69 -0.47 -9.46 9.99
CA VAL A 69 -1.94 -9.39 9.85
C VAL A 69 -2.33 -8.68 8.55
N PHE A 70 -1.69 -7.55 8.23
CA PHE A 70 -2.04 -6.72 7.08
C PHE A 70 -1.58 -7.25 5.73
N ASP A 71 -0.33 -7.72 5.68
CA ASP A 71 0.36 -8.02 4.43
C ASP A 71 -0.34 -9.09 3.58
N PRO A 72 -0.89 -10.17 4.15
CA PRO A 72 -1.66 -11.14 3.38
C PRO A 72 -2.86 -10.52 2.67
N ILE A 73 -3.56 -9.58 3.32
CA ILE A 73 -4.81 -8.98 2.81
C ILE A 73 -4.53 -8.19 1.53
N TRP A 74 -3.51 -7.34 1.50
CA TRP A 74 -3.22 -6.54 0.31
C TRP A 74 -2.33 -7.26 -0.72
N LYS A 75 -1.45 -8.18 -0.29
CA LYS A 75 -0.60 -8.94 -1.22
C LYS A 75 -1.37 -10.02 -1.98
N GLN A 76 -2.40 -10.61 -1.37
CA GLN A 76 -3.10 -11.78 -1.91
C GLN A 76 -4.62 -11.61 -1.94
N GLY A 77 -5.20 -10.74 -1.12
CA GLY A 77 -6.65 -10.59 -0.96
C GLY A 77 -7.34 -9.64 -1.93
N GLY A 78 -6.65 -9.05 -2.90
CA GLY A 78 -7.28 -8.12 -3.86
C GLY A 78 -7.68 -6.78 -3.23
N TYR A 79 -6.87 -6.28 -2.30
CA TYR A 79 -6.98 -4.95 -1.72
C TYR A 79 -5.70 -4.16 -1.99
N GLU A 80 -5.82 -2.86 -2.26
CA GLU A 80 -4.64 -2.00 -2.25
C GLU A 80 -4.23 -1.70 -0.81
N ARG A 81 -2.92 -1.59 -0.57
CA ARG A 81 -2.41 -1.27 0.76
C ARG A 81 -2.94 0.07 1.26
N SER A 82 -3.09 1.06 0.37
CA SER A 82 -3.61 2.39 0.70
C SER A 82 -5.07 2.34 1.14
N GLU A 83 -5.93 1.58 0.46
CA GLU A 83 -7.34 1.41 0.82
C GLU A 83 -7.47 0.83 2.24
N LEU A 84 -6.66 -0.19 2.56
CA LEU A 84 -6.64 -0.76 3.90
C LEU A 84 -6.11 0.24 4.94
N TYR A 85 -5.10 1.05 4.61
CA TYR A 85 -4.56 2.02 5.57
C TYR A 85 -5.56 3.15 5.85
N GLU A 86 -6.27 3.62 4.83
CA GLU A 86 -7.36 4.59 4.98
C GLU A 86 -8.51 4.02 5.82
N ALA A 87 -8.92 2.77 5.56
CA ALA A 87 -9.95 2.08 6.34
C ALA A 87 -9.51 1.88 7.81
N ALA A 88 -8.24 1.54 8.05
CA ALA A 88 -7.70 1.46 9.41
C ALA A 88 -7.75 2.81 10.12
N ALA A 89 -7.30 3.89 9.45
CA ALA A 89 -7.30 5.23 10.02
C ALA A 89 -8.72 5.65 10.43
N LYS A 90 -9.70 5.42 9.54
CA LYS A 90 -11.12 5.68 9.81
C LYS A 90 -11.67 4.85 10.96
N ALA A 91 -11.39 3.55 10.99
CA ALA A 91 -11.86 2.66 12.05
C ALA A 91 -11.26 3.00 13.42
N LEU A 92 -10.03 3.54 13.45
CA LEU A 92 -9.35 3.98 14.67
C LEU A 92 -9.62 5.46 15.03
N GLY A 93 -10.27 6.22 14.16
CA GLY A 93 -10.52 7.65 14.36
C GLY A 93 -9.26 8.51 14.34
N ILE A 94 -8.22 8.11 13.60
CA ILE A 94 -6.94 8.83 13.49
C ILE A 94 -6.76 9.41 12.09
N ALA A 95 -5.92 10.44 11.96
CA ALA A 95 -5.70 11.13 10.69
C ALA A 95 -4.97 10.26 9.66
N GLU A 96 -3.95 9.51 10.08
CA GLU A 96 -3.17 8.65 9.21
C GLU A 96 -2.78 7.37 9.96
N PHE A 97 -3.04 6.22 9.36
CA PHE A 97 -2.57 4.94 9.88
C PHE A 97 -1.25 4.57 9.21
N HIS A 98 -0.18 4.55 9.99
CA HIS A 98 1.11 4.04 9.52
C HIS A 98 1.75 3.11 10.55
N VAL A 99 1.95 1.86 10.17
CA VAL A 99 2.57 0.85 11.05
C VAL A 99 3.96 1.30 11.52
N GLY A 100 4.71 2.01 10.67
CA GLY A 100 6.02 2.57 10.99
C GLY A 100 5.99 3.70 12.03
N GLU A 101 4.83 4.27 12.35
CA GLU A 101 4.69 5.31 13.37
C GLU A 101 3.97 4.85 14.65
N MET A 102 3.45 3.62 14.66
CA MET A 102 2.74 3.09 15.83
C MET A 102 3.65 2.99 17.05
N ARG A 103 3.13 3.34 18.22
CA ARG A 103 3.72 3.06 19.54
C ARG A 103 3.33 1.67 20.02
N GLU A 104 3.96 1.20 21.09
CA GLU A 104 3.72 -0.12 21.68
C GLU A 104 2.27 -0.31 22.10
N SER A 105 1.65 0.71 22.71
CA SER A 105 0.25 0.67 23.13
C SER A 105 -0.70 0.50 21.94
N GLU A 106 -0.46 1.23 20.86
CA GLU A 106 -1.27 1.19 19.64
C GLU A 106 -1.12 -0.17 18.94
N ALA A 107 0.11 -0.68 18.85
CA ALA A 107 0.36 -1.99 18.24
C ALA A 107 -0.25 -3.13 19.06
N LYS A 108 -0.17 -3.07 20.40
CA LYS A 108 -0.83 -4.03 21.30
C LYS A 108 -2.35 -3.97 21.16
N LEU A 109 -2.93 -2.77 21.11
CA LEU A 109 -4.38 -2.59 20.94
C LEU A 109 -4.87 -3.11 19.58
N PHE A 110 -4.10 -2.86 18.52
CA PHE A 110 -4.38 -3.41 17.20
C PHE A 110 -4.37 -4.94 17.23
N LEU A 111 -3.33 -5.54 17.81
CA LEU A 111 -3.17 -7.00 17.85
C LEU A 111 -4.22 -7.70 18.72
N SER A 112 -4.77 -7.04 19.75
CA SER A 112 -5.84 -7.63 20.58
C SER A 112 -7.21 -7.62 19.89
N HIS A 113 -7.44 -6.73 18.92
CA HIS A 113 -8.70 -6.60 18.19
C HIS A 113 -8.57 -6.87 16.69
N GLY A 114 -7.43 -7.44 16.26
CA GLY A 114 -6.99 -7.46 14.87
C GLY A 114 -8.04 -8.04 13.91
N ASP A 115 -8.65 -9.17 14.26
CA ASP A 115 -9.63 -9.83 13.39
C ASP A 115 -10.90 -9.01 13.18
N ALA A 116 -11.45 -8.42 14.25
CA ALA A 116 -12.66 -7.60 14.17
C ALA A 116 -12.39 -6.30 13.40
N LEU A 117 -11.24 -5.69 13.65
CA LEU A 117 -10.79 -4.48 12.96
C LEU A 117 -10.59 -4.76 11.47
N VAL A 118 -9.88 -5.83 11.11
CA VAL A 118 -9.66 -6.24 9.72
C VAL A 118 -10.98 -6.49 8.99
N LYS A 119 -11.93 -7.21 9.62
CA LYS A 119 -13.25 -7.46 9.01
C LYS A 119 -14.01 -6.16 8.75
N ASN A 120 -14.03 -5.25 9.72
CA ASN A 120 -14.67 -3.94 9.57
C ASN A 120 -14.01 -3.15 8.43
N MET A 121 -12.68 -3.12 8.39
CA MET A 121 -11.93 -2.43 7.35
C MET A 121 -12.24 -2.96 5.94
N MET A 122 -12.21 -4.28 5.76
CA MET A 122 -12.54 -4.91 4.47
C MET A 122 -13.96 -4.56 4.04
N ALA A 123 -14.93 -4.65 4.95
CA ALA A 123 -16.32 -4.28 4.68
C ALA A 123 -16.47 -2.79 4.30
N GLN A 124 -15.72 -1.89 4.95
CA GLN A 124 -15.71 -0.47 4.59
C GLN A 124 -15.14 -0.22 3.20
N VAL A 125 -14.06 -0.92 2.84
CA VAL A 125 -13.46 -0.83 1.51
C VAL A 125 -14.44 -1.36 0.47
N ASP A 126 -15.03 -2.53 0.69
CA ASP A 126 -15.98 -3.14 -0.25
C ASP A 126 -17.21 -2.25 -0.47
N ALA A 127 -17.80 -1.70 0.60
CA ALA A 127 -18.91 -0.75 0.48
C ALA A 127 -18.53 0.52 -0.30
N SER A 128 -17.30 1.02 -0.12
CA SER A 128 -16.80 2.20 -0.83
C SER A 128 -16.57 1.91 -2.32
N ARG A 129 -16.08 0.71 -2.65
CA ARG A 129 -15.92 0.23 -4.03
C ARG A 129 -17.26 0.06 -4.72
N GLU A 130 -18.23 -0.56 -4.06
CA GLU A 130 -19.60 -0.71 -4.57
C GLU A 130 -20.22 0.66 -4.89
N ALA A 131 -20.10 1.62 -3.98
CA ALA A 131 -20.58 2.99 -4.21
C ALA A 131 -19.88 3.67 -5.40
N ALA A 132 -18.55 3.50 -5.54
CA ALA A 132 -17.80 4.04 -6.67
C ALA A 132 -18.26 3.45 -8.02
N ILE A 133 -18.46 2.12 -8.07
CA ILE A 133 -18.95 1.41 -9.26
C ILE A 133 -20.38 1.84 -9.61
N ALA A 134 -21.27 1.90 -8.62
CA ALA A 134 -22.70 2.22 -8.81
C ALA A 134 -22.97 3.68 -9.16
N SER A 135 -22.00 4.59 -8.98
CA SER A 135 -22.14 5.99 -9.41
C SER A 135 -22.33 6.09 -10.93
N THR A 136 -23.04 7.11 -11.42
CA THR A 136 -23.25 7.32 -12.86
C THR A 136 -21.91 7.43 -13.62
N ALA A 137 -20.95 8.17 -13.06
CA ALA A 137 -19.61 8.28 -13.62
C ALA A 137 -18.88 6.93 -13.63
N GLY A 138 -18.96 6.18 -12.52
CA GLY A 138 -18.42 4.84 -12.39
C GLY A 138 -18.98 3.88 -13.42
N THR A 139 -20.30 3.82 -13.56
CA THR A 139 -20.99 2.95 -14.53
C THR A 139 -20.52 3.22 -15.97
N ASN A 140 -20.41 4.49 -16.36
CA ASN A 140 -19.91 4.88 -17.68
C ASN A 140 -18.46 4.43 -17.90
N ILE A 141 -17.59 4.64 -16.91
CA ILE A 141 -16.19 4.18 -16.95
C ILE A 141 -16.15 2.65 -17.08
N VAL A 142 -16.87 1.94 -16.23
CA VAL A 142 -16.89 0.47 -16.17
C VAL A 142 -17.37 -0.13 -17.48
N ASN A 143 -18.38 0.43 -18.13
CA ASN A 143 -18.85 -0.05 -19.45
C ASN A 143 -17.74 0.02 -20.52
N VAL A 144 -17.01 1.14 -20.59
CA VAL A 144 -15.91 1.29 -21.54
C VAL A 144 -14.76 0.36 -21.18
N LEU A 145 -14.38 0.27 -19.90
CA LEU A 145 -13.33 -0.63 -19.45
C LEU A 145 -13.69 -2.10 -19.73
N ARG A 146 -14.96 -2.51 -19.54
CA ARG A 146 -15.43 -3.85 -19.86
C ARG A 146 -15.27 -4.16 -21.34
N TYR A 147 -15.62 -3.22 -22.22
CA TYR A 147 -15.35 -3.40 -23.65
C TYR A 147 -13.84 -3.55 -23.92
N LEU A 148 -13.00 -2.67 -23.36
CA LEU A 148 -11.57 -2.64 -23.65
C LEU A 148 -10.80 -3.86 -23.09
N PHE A 149 -11.07 -4.28 -21.86
CA PHE A 149 -10.32 -5.35 -21.18
C PHE A 149 -10.95 -6.74 -21.34
N VAL A 150 -12.23 -6.81 -21.69
CA VAL A 150 -12.99 -8.07 -21.77
C VAL A 150 -13.55 -8.29 -23.16
N THR A 151 -14.55 -7.50 -23.59
CA THR A 151 -15.34 -7.80 -24.81
C THR A 151 -14.54 -7.74 -26.10
N SER A 152 -13.64 -6.77 -26.25
CA SER A 152 -12.80 -6.59 -27.44
C SER A 152 -11.57 -7.48 -27.48
N GLN A 153 -11.32 -8.24 -26.41
CA GLN A 153 -10.17 -9.11 -26.29
C GLN A 153 -10.57 -10.55 -26.62
N ARG A 154 -9.63 -11.33 -27.16
CA ARG A 154 -9.83 -12.78 -27.36
C ARG A 154 -10.07 -13.51 -26.04
N MET A 155 -9.42 -13.05 -24.98
CA MET A 155 -9.65 -13.47 -23.59
C MET A 155 -9.55 -12.23 -22.69
N PRO A 156 -10.21 -12.21 -21.53
CA PRO A 156 -10.07 -11.11 -20.58
C PRO A 156 -8.60 -10.87 -20.23
N VAL A 157 -8.18 -9.61 -20.24
CA VAL A 157 -6.82 -9.20 -19.86
C VAL A 157 -6.88 -8.23 -18.68
N LYS A 158 -5.78 -8.14 -17.94
CA LYS A 158 -5.62 -7.17 -16.84
C LYS A 158 -4.73 -5.98 -17.20
N VAL A 159 -4.05 -6.05 -18.36
CA VAL A 159 -3.10 -5.04 -18.83
C VAL A 159 -3.29 -4.80 -20.32
N LEU A 160 -3.32 -3.54 -20.72
CA LEU A 160 -3.40 -3.10 -22.11
C LEU A 160 -2.22 -2.18 -22.46
N SER A 161 -1.78 -2.23 -23.71
CA SER A 161 -0.83 -1.25 -24.26
C SER A 161 -1.54 0.10 -24.44
N TYR A 162 -1.07 1.16 -23.77
CA TYR A 162 -1.67 2.49 -23.87
C TYR A 162 -1.64 3.01 -25.31
N SER A 163 -0.54 2.78 -26.03
CA SER A 163 -0.36 3.27 -27.39
C SER A 163 -1.36 2.70 -28.40
N ARG A 164 -1.92 1.52 -28.13
CA ARG A 164 -2.95 0.89 -28.99
C ARG A 164 -4.33 1.52 -28.81
N TYR A 165 -4.61 2.11 -27.64
CA TYR A 165 -5.92 2.61 -27.26
C TYR A 165 -5.90 4.12 -26.97
N ARG A 166 -5.04 4.89 -27.63
CA ARG A 166 -4.89 6.35 -27.40
C ARG A 166 -6.18 7.13 -27.61
N GLY A 167 -7.10 6.63 -28.44
CA GLY A 167 -8.42 7.23 -28.63
C GLY A 167 -9.28 7.27 -27.37
N HIS A 168 -8.93 6.49 -26.34
CA HIS A 168 -9.61 6.46 -25.04
C HIS A 168 -8.85 7.23 -23.95
N ALA A 169 -7.97 8.17 -24.31
CA ALA A 169 -7.13 8.89 -23.35
C ALA A 169 -7.93 9.58 -22.23
N ASP A 170 -9.08 10.17 -22.55
CA ASP A 170 -9.93 10.84 -21.57
C ASP A 170 -10.62 9.84 -20.63
N THR A 171 -11.14 8.74 -21.18
CA THR A 171 -11.65 7.64 -20.34
C THR A 171 -10.56 7.10 -19.42
N PHE A 172 -9.33 6.89 -19.91
CA PHE A 172 -8.24 6.44 -19.07
C PHE A 172 -7.87 7.45 -17.99
N ARG A 173 -7.92 8.74 -18.29
CA ARG A 173 -7.69 9.80 -17.30
C ARG A 173 -8.75 9.74 -16.19
N CYS A 174 -10.02 9.67 -16.55
CA CYS A 174 -11.12 9.58 -15.60
C CYS A 174 -11.07 8.28 -14.79
N ALA A 175 -10.78 7.16 -15.43
CA ALA A 175 -10.68 5.85 -14.79
C ALA A 175 -9.46 5.74 -13.86
N CYS A 176 -8.33 6.38 -14.19
CA CYS A 176 -7.20 6.55 -13.27
C CYS A 176 -7.59 7.40 -12.06
N ALA A 177 -8.27 8.53 -12.28
CA ALA A 177 -8.71 9.42 -11.21
C ALA A 177 -9.73 8.75 -10.27
N ALA A 178 -10.61 7.91 -10.81
CA ALA A 178 -11.56 7.11 -10.06
C ALA A 178 -10.96 5.80 -9.51
N GLY A 179 -9.67 5.55 -9.71
CA GLY A 179 -8.95 4.41 -9.13
C GLY A 179 -9.24 3.04 -9.76
N PHE A 180 -9.93 2.95 -10.90
CA PHE A 180 -10.20 1.67 -11.59
C PHE A 180 -8.98 1.11 -12.33
N ILE A 181 -8.07 1.97 -12.76
CA ILE A 181 -6.87 1.60 -13.50
C ILE A 181 -5.67 2.41 -13.03
N ARG A 182 -4.47 1.92 -13.33
CA ARG A 182 -3.20 2.65 -13.21
C ARG A 182 -2.45 2.65 -14.53
N ARG A 183 -1.77 3.76 -14.82
CA ARG A 183 -0.85 3.88 -15.97
C ARG A 183 0.59 3.76 -15.49
N PHE A 184 1.42 3.04 -16.23
CA PHE A 184 2.84 2.88 -15.91
C PHE A 184 3.68 2.69 -17.18
N LYS A 185 5.00 2.83 -17.03
CA LYS A 185 6.00 2.56 -18.06
C LYS A 185 6.80 1.31 -17.71
N ALA A 186 6.99 0.42 -18.67
CA ALA A 186 7.89 -0.71 -18.50
C ALA A 186 9.34 -0.21 -18.45
N LYS A 187 10.13 -0.70 -17.48
CA LYS A 187 11.49 -0.19 -17.21
C LYS A 187 12.44 -0.44 -18.39
N GLU A 188 12.28 -1.56 -19.08
CA GLU A 188 13.19 -2.02 -20.12
C GLU A 188 12.91 -1.36 -21.48
N THR A 189 11.65 -1.09 -21.78
CA THR A 189 11.22 -0.64 -23.13
C THR A 189 10.69 0.79 -23.16
N ASN A 190 10.51 1.41 -21.99
CA ASN A 190 9.85 2.71 -21.81
C ASN A 190 8.43 2.79 -22.42
N ARG A 191 7.82 1.64 -22.75
CA ARG A 191 6.47 1.53 -23.31
C ARG A 191 5.43 1.74 -22.23
N GLU A 192 4.34 2.37 -22.61
CA GLU A 192 3.25 2.71 -21.70
C GLU A 192 2.13 1.69 -21.70
N PHE A 193 1.66 1.37 -20.51
CA PHE A 193 0.61 0.40 -20.26
C PHE A 193 -0.42 0.96 -19.30
N VAL A 194 -1.61 0.37 -19.38
CA VAL A 194 -2.70 0.58 -18.43
C VAL A 194 -3.02 -0.78 -17.81
N ALA A 195 -3.03 -0.85 -16.48
CA ALA A 195 -3.44 -2.05 -15.74
C ALA A 195 -4.69 -1.77 -14.91
N LEU A 196 -5.55 -2.78 -14.75
CA LEU A 196 -6.60 -2.74 -13.76
C LEU A 196 -5.99 -2.68 -12.35
N THR A 197 -6.60 -1.88 -11.49
CA THR A 197 -6.39 -1.98 -10.03
C THR A 197 -7.30 -3.07 -9.47
N PRO A 198 -7.17 -3.43 -8.18
CA PRO A 198 -8.13 -4.31 -7.54
C PRO A 198 -9.59 -3.84 -7.67
N LEU A 199 -9.87 -2.53 -7.55
CA LEU A 199 -11.19 -1.96 -7.83
C LEU A 199 -11.63 -2.20 -9.28
N GLY A 200 -10.74 -2.00 -10.26
CA GLY A 200 -11.03 -2.31 -11.66
C GLY A 200 -11.35 -3.78 -11.89
N GLU A 201 -10.59 -4.69 -11.27
CA GLU A 201 -10.84 -6.13 -11.35
C GLU A 201 -12.16 -6.53 -10.70
N VAL A 202 -12.52 -5.91 -9.57
CA VAL A 202 -13.84 -6.05 -8.94
C VAL A 202 -14.94 -5.63 -9.90
N ALA A 203 -14.83 -4.43 -10.48
CA ALA A 203 -15.86 -3.84 -11.32
C ALA A 203 -16.10 -4.59 -12.64
N LEU A 204 -15.10 -5.35 -13.09
CA LEU A 204 -15.15 -6.16 -14.30
C LEU A 204 -15.37 -7.65 -14.03
N ASP A 205 -15.58 -8.05 -12.76
CA ASP A 205 -15.80 -9.43 -12.33
C ASP A 205 -14.62 -10.37 -12.66
N LEU A 206 -13.38 -9.85 -12.63
CA LEU A 206 -12.17 -10.58 -13.05
C LEU A 206 -11.38 -11.24 -11.89
N ARG A 207 -11.92 -11.20 -10.66
CA ARG A 207 -11.22 -11.70 -9.46
C ARG A 207 -10.92 -13.21 -9.48
N SER A 208 -11.64 -13.99 -10.28
CA SER A 208 -11.50 -15.47 -10.39
C SER A 208 -11.01 -15.96 -11.76
N ALA A 209 -10.86 -15.08 -12.74
CA ALA A 209 -10.71 -15.46 -14.16
C ALA A 209 -9.26 -15.68 -14.63
N VAL A 210 -8.26 -15.59 -13.75
CA VAL A 210 -6.85 -15.79 -14.11
C VAL A 210 -6.18 -16.64 -13.03
N ARG A 211 -6.23 -17.97 -13.23
CA ARG A 211 -5.22 -18.91 -12.75
C ARG A 211 -4.29 -19.23 -13.90
#